data_AF-A0A7V5C9B0-F1
#
_entry.id   AF-A0A7V5C9B0-F1
#
_cell.length_a   1.000
_cell.length_b   1.000
_cell.length_c   1.000
_cell.angle_alpha   90.00
_cell.angle_beta   90.00
_cell.angle_gamma   90.00
#
_symmetry.space_group_name_H-M   'P 1'
#
loop_
_entity.id
_entity.type
_entity.pdbx_description
1 polymer ?
#
loop_
_entity_poly.entity_id
_entity_poly.type
_entity_poly.pdbx_seq_one_letter_code
_entity_poly.pdbx_strand_id
1 'polypeptide(L)'
;MKTELKSVAEAVRSYGGVLRKQPIKEIFEKLSLTHQYGTQLPNYGDDAAVIPWKDGFLLLAADGMMTGLLANEPYAAGKAAIMVTVNDIYSMGGRPVGLVNVLASGDNEQRSLIIDGIQKGCR
;
A
#
# COMPACT_ATOMS: atom_id res chain seq x y z
N MET A 1 -25.27 25.37 -1.25
CA MET A 1 -24.20 24.66 -2.01
C MET A 1 -22.78 24.91 -1.50
N LYS A 2 -22.29 26.15 -1.26
CA LYS A 2 -20.92 26.37 -0.72
C LYS A 2 -20.68 25.78 0.69
N THR A 3 -21.71 25.63 1.50
CA THR A 3 -21.64 25.04 2.85
C THR A 3 -21.36 23.53 2.81
N GLU A 4 -21.85 22.83 1.78
CA GLU A 4 -21.66 21.37 1.66
C GLU A 4 -20.26 20.97 1.20
N LEU A 5 -19.66 21.71 0.25
CA LEU A 5 -18.28 21.40 -0.16
C LEU A 5 -17.30 21.62 0.99
N LYS A 6 -17.51 22.67 1.80
CA LYS A 6 -16.69 22.91 3.00
C LYS A 6 -16.86 21.81 4.03
N SER A 7 -18.07 21.34 4.29
CA SER A 7 -18.29 20.25 5.24
C SER A 7 -17.70 18.93 4.76
N VAL A 8 -17.80 18.62 3.46
CA VAL A 8 -17.17 17.43 2.87
C VAL A 8 -15.65 17.54 2.95
N ALA A 9 -15.07 18.68 2.59
CA ALA A 9 -13.63 18.90 2.69
C ALA A 9 -13.13 18.74 4.13
N GLU A 10 -13.86 19.28 5.10
CA GLU A 10 -13.53 19.13 6.52
C GLU A 10 -13.63 17.67 6.97
N ALA A 11 -14.69 16.97 6.58
CA ALA A 11 -14.88 15.55 6.91
C ALA A 11 -13.78 14.66 6.34
N VAL A 12 -13.36 14.88 5.08
CA VAL A 12 -12.25 14.15 4.46
C VAL A 12 -10.93 14.47 5.17
N ARG A 13 -10.68 15.75 5.49
CA ARG A 13 -9.46 16.17 6.19
C ARG A 13 -9.36 15.56 7.58
N SER A 14 -10.47 15.45 8.30
CA SER A 14 -10.51 14.86 9.63
C SER A 14 -10.67 13.33 9.63
N TYR A 15 -10.78 12.69 8.47
CA TYR A 15 -11.02 11.25 8.39
C TYR A 15 -9.77 10.45 8.83
N GLY A 16 -9.96 9.50 9.75
CA GLY A 16 -8.88 8.69 10.29
C GLY A 16 -8.08 7.93 9.22
N GLY A 17 -8.72 7.54 8.11
CA GLY A 17 -8.02 6.88 6.98
C GLY A 17 -7.01 7.78 6.26
N VAL A 18 -7.19 9.11 6.32
CA VAL A 18 -6.25 10.12 5.81
C VAL A 18 -5.22 10.46 6.89
N LEU A 19 -5.68 10.73 8.12
CA LEU A 19 -4.81 11.17 9.22
C LEU A 19 -3.82 10.09 9.69
N ARG A 20 -4.13 8.80 9.53
CA ARG A 20 -3.28 7.69 9.99
C ARG A 20 -1.85 7.69 9.43
N LYS A 21 -1.61 8.37 8.31
CA LYS A 21 -0.27 8.48 7.69
C LYS A 21 0.57 9.63 8.27
N GLN A 22 -0.01 10.51 9.10
CA GLN A 22 0.73 11.64 9.71
C GLN A 22 2.00 11.21 10.48
N PRO A 23 2.00 10.13 11.28
CA PRO A 23 3.20 9.70 12.01
C PRO A 23 4.37 9.25 11.11
N ILE A 24 4.13 8.96 9.81
CA ILE A 24 5.18 8.55 8.88
C ILE A 24 6.25 9.64 8.74
N LYS A 25 5.88 10.92 8.89
CA LYS A 25 6.81 12.04 8.81
C LYS A 25 7.96 11.91 9.82
N GLU A 26 7.65 11.63 11.08
CA GLU A 26 8.66 11.47 12.13
C GLU A 26 9.57 10.26 11.87
N ILE A 27 8.98 9.16 11.42
CA ILE A 27 9.72 7.93 11.07
C ILE A 27 10.69 8.22 9.92
N PHE A 28 10.24 8.93 8.88
CA PHE A 28 11.06 9.34 7.75
C PHE A 28 12.21 10.24 8.23
N GLU A 29 11.94 11.30 8.99
CA GLU A 29 12.99 12.18 9.53
C GLU A 29 14.04 11.41 10.34
N LYS A 30 13.61 10.42 11.14
CA LYS A 30 14.51 9.56 11.92
C LYS A 30 15.35 8.61 11.05
N LEU A 31 14.87 8.24 9.88
CA LEU A 31 15.56 7.40 8.91
C LEU A 31 16.36 8.21 7.87
N SER A 32 16.56 9.51 8.10
CA SER A 32 17.24 10.44 7.17
C SER A 32 18.57 9.96 6.61
N LEU A 33 19.38 9.26 7.40
CA LEU A 33 20.66 8.69 6.96
C LEU A 33 20.51 7.56 5.91
N THR A 34 19.31 7.02 5.75
CA THR A 34 18.99 5.91 4.83
C THR A 34 18.25 6.39 3.57
N HIS A 35 17.85 7.67 3.50
CA HIS A 35 17.08 8.19 2.38
C HIS A 35 17.81 8.09 1.04
N GLN A 36 19.14 8.13 1.06
CA GLN A 36 19.98 7.86 -0.09
C GLN A 36 20.75 6.58 0.15
N TYR A 37 20.34 5.53 -0.56
CA TYR A 37 20.95 4.22 -0.57
C TYR A 37 21.20 3.78 -2.01
N GLY A 38 22.35 4.16 -2.57
CA GLY A 38 22.67 3.94 -3.98
C GLY A 38 22.35 5.15 -4.86
N THR A 39 21.87 4.90 -6.08
CA THR A 39 21.64 5.94 -7.11
C THR A 39 20.14 6.22 -7.35
N GLN A 40 19.29 5.88 -6.39
CA GLN A 40 17.84 6.05 -6.53
C GLN A 40 17.41 7.51 -6.58
N LEU A 41 16.26 7.74 -7.21
CA LEU A 41 15.59 9.03 -7.19
C LEU A 41 14.92 9.27 -5.82
N PRO A 42 14.86 10.52 -5.34
CA PRO A 42 14.01 10.87 -4.21
C PRO A 42 12.54 10.58 -4.57
N ASN A 43 11.84 9.84 -3.72
CA ASN A 43 10.48 9.34 -3.98
C ASN A 43 9.57 9.45 -2.75
N TYR A 44 9.80 10.46 -1.90
CA TYR A 44 8.99 10.64 -0.70
C TYR A 44 7.54 10.95 -1.08
N GLY A 45 6.63 10.06 -0.70
CA GLY A 45 5.19 10.21 -0.91
C GLY A 45 4.65 9.63 -2.22
N ASP A 46 5.49 8.97 -3.03
CA ASP A 46 5.03 8.22 -4.22
C ASP A 46 4.40 6.87 -3.84
N ASP A 47 3.68 6.28 -4.80
CA ASP A 47 2.97 4.99 -4.63
C ASP A 47 3.93 3.78 -4.65
N ALA A 48 5.12 3.91 -5.25
CA ALA A 48 6.10 2.84 -5.31
C ALA A 48 7.54 3.33 -5.19
N ALA A 49 8.43 2.47 -4.70
CA ALA A 49 9.86 2.73 -4.74
C ALA A 49 10.44 2.58 -6.15
N VAL A 50 11.20 3.58 -6.59
CA VAL A 50 11.83 3.61 -7.92
C VAL A 50 13.29 3.21 -7.78
N ILE A 51 13.65 2.06 -8.35
CA ILE A 51 14.98 1.46 -8.24
C ILE A 51 15.64 1.51 -9.63
N PRO A 52 16.78 2.21 -9.81
CA PRO A 52 17.51 2.20 -11.07
C PRO A 52 17.90 0.79 -11.48
N TRP A 53 17.62 0.41 -12.73
CA TRP A 53 17.93 -0.91 -13.26
C TRP A 53 18.19 -0.87 -14.76
N LYS A 54 19.45 -1.13 -15.15
CA LYS A 54 19.91 -1.03 -16.54
C LYS A 54 19.55 0.33 -17.14
N ASP A 55 18.88 0.35 -18.29
CA ASP A 55 18.47 1.56 -19.01
C ASP A 55 17.11 2.12 -18.54
N GLY A 56 16.58 1.64 -17.40
CA GLY A 56 15.28 2.04 -16.88
C GLY A 56 15.16 1.86 -15.36
N PHE A 57 13.95 1.52 -14.91
CA PHE A 57 13.62 1.42 -13.49
C PHE A 57 12.84 0.15 -13.17
N LEU A 58 13.10 -0.41 -12.01
CA LEU A 58 12.22 -1.36 -11.34
C LEU A 58 11.36 -0.59 -10.34
N LEU A 59 10.08 -0.93 -10.28
CA LEU A 59 9.15 -0.38 -9.30
C LEU A 59 8.85 -1.43 -8.24
N LEU A 60 8.90 -1.02 -6.97
CA LEU A 60 8.59 -1.88 -5.83
C LEU A 60 7.51 -1.21 -4.98
N ALA A 61 6.30 -1.76 -5.03
CA ALA A 61 5.20 -1.39 -4.15
C ALA A 61 5.07 -2.42 -3.02
N ALA A 62 4.76 -1.95 -1.82
CA ALA A 62 4.49 -2.80 -0.68
C ALA A 62 3.43 -2.14 0.20
N ASP A 63 2.42 -2.91 0.60
CA ASP A 63 1.39 -2.42 1.52
C ASP A 63 1.12 -3.43 2.64
N GLY A 64 0.75 -2.90 3.79
CA GLY A 64 0.37 -3.65 4.97
C GLY A 64 -1.14 -3.74 5.11
N MET A 65 -1.68 -4.95 5.18
CA MET A 65 -3.11 -5.14 5.37
C MET A 65 -3.55 -4.72 6.77
N MET A 66 -4.60 -3.91 6.85
CA MET A 66 -5.19 -3.50 8.12
C MET A 66 -5.73 -4.72 8.88
N THR A 67 -5.37 -4.84 10.16
CA THR A 67 -5.81 -5.92 11.04
C THR A 67 -7.33 -6.04 11.11
N GLY A 68 -8.04 -4.91 11.19
CA GLY A 68 -9.51 -4.89 11.19
C GLY A 68 -10.12 -5.45 9.90
N LEU A 69 -9.52 -5.21 8.74
CA LEU A 69 -9.99 -5.77 7.47
C LEU A 69 -9.73 -7.27 7.40
N LEU A 70 -8.54 -7.72 7.86
CA LEU A 70 -8.20 -9.14 7.97
C LEU A 70 -9.13 -9.90 8.93
N ALA A 71 -9.53 -9.28 10.03
CA ALA A 71 -10.40 -9.90 11.03
C ALA A 71 -11.86 -9.97 10.56
N ASN A 72 -12.37 -8.90 9.95
CA ASN A 72 -13.79 -8.80 9.60
C ASN A 72 -14.11 -9.40 8.23
N GLU A 73 -13.21 -9.25 7.25
CA GLU A 73 -13.45 -9.65 5.84
C GLU A 73 -12.19 -10.31 5.24
N PRO A 74 -11.80 -11.52 5.70
CA PRO A 74 -10.48 -12.11 5.37
C PRO A 74 -10.30 -12.37 3.87
N TYR A 75 -11.36 -12.81 3.19
CA TYR A 75 -11.35 -13.00 1.73
C TYR A 75 -11.13 -11.69 0.98
N ALA A 76 -11.86 -10.63 1.37
CA ALA A 76 -11.69 -9.31 0.77
C ALA A 76 -10.29 -8.75 1.04
N ALA A 77 -9.76 -8.99 2.24
CA ALA A 77 -8.39 -8.61 2.61
C ALA A 77 -7.36 -9.30 1.69
N GLY A 78 -7.50 -10.61 1.46
CA GLY A 78 -6.62 -11.35 0.56
C GLY A 78 -6.63 -10.79 -0.87
N LYS A 79 -7.82 -10.48 -1.39
CA LYS A 79 -7.96 -9.86 -2.72
C LYS A 79 -7.34 -8.46 -2.76
N ALA A 80 -7.58 -7.66 -1.72
CA ALA A 80 -7.07 -6.30 -1.61
C ALA A 80 -5.54 -6.25 -1.55
N ALA A 81 -4.89 -7.25 -0.93
CA ALA A 81 -3.43 -7.35 -0.87
C ALA A 81 -2.77 -7.43 -2.26
N ILE A 82 -3.50 -7.94 -3.26
CA ILE A 82 -3.05 -7.96 -4.66
C ILE A 82 -3.39 -6.65 -5.36
N MET A 83 -4.66 -6.23 -5.28
CA MET A 83 -5.17 -5.10 -6.05
C MET A 83 -4.48 -3.78 -5.72
N VAL A 84 -4.18 -3.52 -4.44
CA VAL A 84 -3.55 -2.25 -4.04
C VAL A 84 -2.15 -2.13 -4.61
N THR A 85 -1.28 -3.12 -4.37
CA THR A 85 0.10 -3.07 -4.85
C THR A 85 0.19 -3.06 -6.38
N VAL A 86 -0.72 -3.76 -7.06
CA VAL A 86 -0.82 -3.71 -8.52
C VAL A 86 -1.23 -2.33 -9.02
N ASN A 87 -2.20 -1.68 -8.37
CA ASN A 87 -2.64 -0.33 -8.72
C ASN A 87 -1.53 0.70 -8.53
N ASP A 88 -0.76 0.60 -7.45
CA ASP A 88 0.38 1.47 -7.16
C ASP A 88 1.47 1.36 -8.24
N ILE A 89 1.71 0.15 -8.77
CA ILE A 89 2.64 -0.04 -9.88
C ILE A 89 2.09 0.58 -11.17
N TYR A 90 0.79 0.42 -11.44
CA TYR A 90 0.17 1.01 -12.64
C TYR A 90 0.08 2.54 -12.57
N SER A 91 -0.18 3.14 -11.40
CA SER A 91 -0.24 4.60 -11.23
C SER A 91 1.10 5.26 -11.53
N MET A 92 2.19 4.55 -11.23
CA MET A 92 3.56 4.95 -11.55
C MET A 92 4.00 4.63 -12.99
N GLY A 93 3.08 4.14 -13.84
CA GLY A 93 3.34 3.81 -15.25
C GLY A 93 4.07 2.49 -15.48
N GLY A 94 4.22 1.67 -14.44
CA GLY A 94 4.85 0.36 -14.51
C GLY A 94 3.94 -0.75 -15.01
N ARG A 95 4.53 -1.94 -15.15
CA ARG A 95 3.81 -3.20 -15.38
C ARG A 95 4.24 -4.19 -14.30
N PRO A 96 3.30 -4.76 -13.52
CA PRO A 96 3.64 -5.78 -12.53
C PRO A 96 4.28 -7.00 -13.20
N VAL A 97 5.41 -7.46 -12.65
CA VAL A 97 6.15 -8.64 -13.16
C VAL A 97 6.27 -9.77 -12.14
N GLY A 98 5.92 -9.50 -10.88
CA GLY A 98 5.98 -10.45 -9.78
C GLY A 98 5.36 -9.85 -8.53
N LEU A 99 5.00 -10.70 -7.57
CA LEU A 99 4.37 -10.30 -6.33
C LEU A 99 4.82 -11.22 -5.18
N VAL A 100 4.96 -10.65 -3.99
CA VAL A 100 5.31 -11.38 -2.76
C VAL A 100 4.25 -11.09 -1.70
N ASN A 101 3.62 -12.15 -1.16
CA ASN A 101 2.74 -12.05 0.00
C ASN A 101 3.44 -12.66 1.22
N VAL A 102 3.45 -11.91 2.33
CA VAL A 102 3.90 -12.42 3.64
C VAL A 102 2.67 -12.60 4.51
N LEU A 103 2.39 -13.85 4.91
CA LEU A 103 1.23 -14.20 5.73
C LEU A 103 1.68 -14.96 6.98
N ALA A 104 1.27 -14.45 8.14
CA ALA A 104 1.32 -15.17 9.41
C ALA A 104 -0.12 -15.30 9.93
N SER A 105 -0.60 -16.52 10.16
CA SER A 105 -1.95 -16.77 10.69
C SER A 105 -1.98 -18.06 11.51
N GLY A 106 -2.60 -18.00 12.68
CA GLY A 106 -2.83 -19.15 13.56
C GLY A 106 -4.16 -19.86 13.32
N ASP A 107 -5.13 -19.19 12.70
CA ASP A 107 -6.46 -19.74 12.42
C ASP A 107 -6.53 -20.35 11.01
N ASN A 108 -7.02 -21.58 10.90
CA ASN A 108 -7.03 -22.31 9.63
C ASN A 108 -8.09 -21.78 8.66
N GLU A 109 -9.27 -21.42 9.15
CA GLU A 109 -10.40 -20.98 8.33
C GLU A 109 -10.13 -19.59 7.77
N GLN A 110 -9.70 -18.66 8.63
CA GLN A 110 -9.29 -17.33 8.23
C GLN A 110 -8.16 -17.38 7.19
N ARG A 111 -7.14 -18.22 7.43
CA ARG A 111 -6.03 -18.40 6.48
C ARG A 111 -6.53 -18.89 5.12
N SER A 112 -7.44 -19.87 5.09
CA SER A 112 -8.03 -20.37 3.84
C SER A 112 -8.71 -19.25 3.07
N LEU A 113 -9.55 -18.45 3.73
CA LEU A 113 -10.25 -17.34 3.10
C LEU A 113 -9.29 -16.28 2.54
N ILE A 114 -8.23 -15.95 3.27
CA ILE A 114 -7.20 -15.02 2.78
C ILE A 114 -6.52 -15.55 1.52
N ILE A 115 -6.14 -16.84 1.50
CA ILE A 115 -5.51 -17.47 0.35
C ILE A 115 -6.46 -17.50 -0.86
N ASP A 116 -7.74 -17.80 -0.66
CA ASP A 116 -8.75 -17.76 -1.72
C ASP A 116 -8.92 -16.34 -2.29
N GLY A 117 -8.87 -15.33 -1.42
CA GLY A 117 -8.88 -13.93 -1.80
C GLY A 117 -7.66 -13.55 -2.64
N ILE A 118 -6.47 -13.95 -2.21
CA ILE A 118 -5.21 -13.75 -2.95
C ILE A 118 -5.30 -14.40 -4.33
N GLN A 119 -5.71 -15.67 -4.39
CA GLN A 119 -5.87 -16.39 -5.64
C GLN A 119 -6.86 -15.67 -6.57
N LYS A 120 -7.96 -15.14 -6.03
CA LYS A 120 -8.91 -14.36 -6.82
C LYS A 120 -8.31 -13.05 -7.32
N GLY A 121 -7.50 -12.36 -6.51
CA GLY A 121 -6.85 -11.10 -6.88
C GLY A 121 -5.83 -11.25 -8.01
N CYS A 122 -5.19 -12.42 -8.12
CA CYS A 122 -4.23 -12.71 -9.18
C CYS A 122 -4.88 -13.06 -10.54
N ARG A 123 -6.20 -13.22 -10.60
CA ARG A 123 -6.96 -13.55 -11.82
C ARG A 123 -7.63 -12.33 -12.40
#